data_AF-A0A2T2T7G0-F1
#
_entry.id   AF-A0A2T2T7G0-F1
#
_cell.length_a   1.000
_cell.length_b   1.000
_cell.length_c   1.000
_cell.angle_alpha   90.00
_cell.angle_beta   90.00
_cell.angle_gamma   90.00
#
_symmetry.space_group_name_H-M   'P 1'
#
loop_
_entity.id
_entity.type
_entity.pdbx_description
1 polymer ?
#
loop_
_entity_poly.entity_id
_entity_poly.type
_entity_poly.pdbx_seq_one_letter_code
_entity_poly.pdbx_strand_id
1 'polypeptide(L)'
;MPQIQPPLFVIFGATGDLTRRKLIPALYHLMQDQDVAGRCVVLGTARSDWSDERFREEARAALLDDGHSAEEVADWCTRNL
;
A
#
# COMPACT_ATOMS: atom_id res chain seq x y z
N MET A 1 -18.16 -21.52 5.89
CA MET A 1 -18.14 -20.09 5.53
C MET A 1 -17.70 -19.99 4.08
N PRO A 2 -18.31 -19.16 3.23
CA PRO A 2 -17.85 -18.98 1.86
C PRO A 2 -16.41 -18.44 1.87
N GLN A 3 -15.57 -18.96 0.97
CA GLN A 3 -14.19 -18.51 0.82
C GLN A 3 -14.20 -17.15 0.11
N ILE A 4 -13.90 -16.08 0.85
CA ILE A 4 -13.81 -14.73 0.28
C ILE A 4 -12.42 -14.57 -0.34
N GLN A 5 -12.37 -14.27 -1.64
CA GLN A 5 -11.11 -13.96 -2.31
C GLN A 5 -10.52 -12.67 -1.74
N PRO A 6 -9.18 -12.54 -1.66
CA PRO A 6 -8.57 -11.31 -1.21
C PRO A 6 -9.03 -10.11 -2.05
N PRO A 7 -9.43 -8.99 -1.43
CA PRO A 7 -9.90 -7.83 -2.17
C PRO A 7 -8.75 -7.12 -2.91
N LEU A 8 -9.08 -6.45 -4.01
CA LEU A 8 -8.18 -5.56 -4.73
C LEU A 8 -8.62 -4.12 -4.51
N PHE A 9 -7.75 -3.28 -3.96
CA PHE A 9 -8.01 -1.85 -3.76
C PHE A 9 -7.30 -1.03 -4.84
N VAL A 10 -8.06 -0.38 -5.72
CA VAL A 10 -7.48 0.40 -6.83
C VAL A 10 -7.43 1.88 -6.49
N ILE A 11 -6.24 2.48 -6.50
CA ILE A 11 -6.03 3.92 -6.26
C ILE A 11 -5.87 4.65 -7.59
N PHE A 12 -6.86 5.46 -7.96
CA PHE A 12 -6.73 6.42 -9.05
C PHE A 12 -6.03 7.68 -8.55
N GLY A 13 -4.97 8.10 -9.23
CA GLY A 13 -4.08 9.16 -8.75
C GLY A 13 -3.08 8.65 -7.71
N ALA A 14 -2.55 7.44 -7.92
CA ALA A 14 -1.61 6.79 -7.00
C ALA A 14 -0.35 7.62 -6.70
N THR A 15 0.06 8.49 -7.63
CA THR A 15 1.23 9.37 -7.45
C THR A 15 0.90 10.72 -6.80
N GLY A 16 -0.34 10.91 -6.33
CA GLY A 16 -0.81 12.16 -5.74
C GLY A 16 -0.41 12.33 -4.27
N ASP A 17 -0.39 13.59 -3.81
CA ASP A 17 -0.04 13.94 -2.43
C ASP A 17 -0.95 13.26 -1.40
N LEU A 18 -2.25 13.16 -1.68
CA LEU A 18 -3.20 12.49 -0.78
C LEU A 18 -2.87 11.00 -0.61
N THR A 19 -2.44 10.34 -1.69
CA THR A 19 -2.05 8.93 -1.66
C THR A 19 -0.87 8.75 -0.72
N ARG A 20 0.19 9.56 -0.90
CA ARG A 20 1.40 9.55 -0.07
C ARG A 20 1.06 9.82 1.40
N ARG A 21 0.32 10.89 1.69
CA ARG A 21 0.18 11.42 3.06
C ARG A 21 -0.93 10.76 3.88
N LYS A 22 -1.88 10.09 3.24
CA LYS A 22 -3.08 9.56 3.92
C LYS A 22 -3.45 8.15 3.50
N LEU A 23 -3.55 7.86 2.20
CA LEU A 23 -4.06 6.55 1.77
C LEU A 23 -3.07 5.43 2.08
N ILE A 24 -1.77 5.60 1.76
CA ILE A 24 -0.77 4.57 2.05
C ILE A 24 -0.65 4.32 3.57
N PRO A 25 -0.48 5.34 4.44
CA PRO A 25 -0.49 5.11 5.89
C PRO A 25 -1.78 4.46 6.41
N ALA A 26 -2.95 4.86 5.91
CA ALA A 26 -4.22 4.27 6.35
C ALA A 26 -4.37 2.80 5.93
N LEU A 27 -3.96 2.46 4.70
CA LEU A 27 -3.99 1.09 4.19
C LEU A 27 -2.97 0.21 4.91
N TYR A 28 -1.76 0.74 5.18
CA TYR A 28 -0.76 0.05 5.99
C TYR A 28 -1.34 -0.32 7.36
N HIS A 29 -1.93 0.65 8.08
CA HIS A 29 -2.56 0.40 9.38
C HIS A 29 -3.70 -0.63 9.31
N LEU A 30 -4.56 -0.55 8.27
CA LEU A 30 -5.68 -1.47 8.10
C LEU A 30 -5.24 -2.92 7.79
N MET A 31 -4.07 -3.09 7.18
CA MET A 31 -3.60 -4.37 6.64
C MET A 31 -2.50 -5.04 7.49
N GLN A 32 -2.29 -4.58 8.73
CA GLN A 32 -1.35 -5.23 9.65
C GLN A 32 -1.82 -6.62 10.10
N ASP A 33 -3.13 -6.81 10.25
CA ASP A 33 -3.71 -8.08 10.69
C ASP A 33 -3.85 -9.08 9.54
N GLN A 34 -3.62 -10.37 9.81
CA GLN A 34 -3.63 -11.48 8.82
C GLN A 34 -5.04 -11.89 8.32
N ASP A 35 -6.05 -11.10 8.64
CA ASP A 35 -7.42 -11.31 8.20
C ASP A 35 -7.59 -10.98 6.71
N VAL A 36 -8.83 -10.99 6.22
CA VAL A 36 -9.14 -10.72 4.80
C VAL A 36 -8.57 -9.37 4.35
N ALA A 37 -8.54 -8.37 5.25
CA ALA A 37 -7.91 -7.08 5.01
C ALA A 37 -6.39 -7.18 4.80
N GLY A 38 -5.68 -7.98 5.60
CA GLY A 38 -4.25 -8.20 5.43
C GLY A 38 -3.90 -8.76 4.07
N ARG A 39 -4.74 -9.62 3.49
CA ARG A 39 -4.51 -10.21 2.16
C ARG A 39 -4.88 -9.28 1.00
N CYS A 40 -5.41 -8.09 1.28
CA CYS A 40 -5.76 -7.11 0.27
C CYS A 40 -4.53 -6.67 -0.52
N VAL A 41 -4.66 -6.58 -1.84
CA VAL A 41 -3.61 -6.03 -2.72
C VAL A 41 -4.04 -4.63 -3.15
N VAL A 42 -3.09 -3.70 -3.23
CA VAL A 42 -3.33 -2.33 -3.71
C VAL A 42 -2.75 -2.19 -5.11
N LEU A 43 -3.58 -1.76 -6.05
CA LEU A 43 -3.16 -1.43 -7.41
C LEU A 43 -3.21 0.09 -7.61
N GLY A 44 -2.05 0.69 -7.81
CA GLY A 44 -1.95 2.11 -8.14
C GLY A 44 -2.11 2.37 -9.63
N THR A 45 -2.88 3.40 -10.00
CA THR A 45 -2.92 3.91 -11.38
C THR A 45 -2.87 5.44 -11.39
N ALA A 46 -2.10 6.00 -12.33
CA ALA A 46 -1.96 7.43 -12.53
C ALA A 46 -1.53 7.73 -13.96
N ARG A 47 -1.48 9.02 -14.32
CA ARG A 47 -0.92 9.46 -15.61
C ARG A 47 0.61 9.45 -15.63
N SER A 48 1.23 9.44 -14.45
CA SER A 48 2.68 9.41 -14.29
C SER A 48 3.23 8.05 -14.69
N ASP A 49 4.39 8.02 -15.34
CA ASP A 49 5.05 6.80 -15.81
C ASP A 49 5.92 6.18 -14.70
N TRP A 50 5.28 5.79 -13.59
CA TRP A 50 5.95 5.12 -12.48
C TRP A 50 5.93 3.61 -12.68
N SER A 51 7.07 2.97 -12.47
CA SER A 51 7.12 1.52 -12.32
C SER A 51 6.60 1.08 -10.94
N ASP A 52 6.29 -0.20 -10.80
CA ASP A 52 5.88 -0.78 -9.53
C ASP A 52 6.98 -0.61 -8.46
N GLU A 53 8.25 -0.73 -8.84
CA GLU A 53 9.39 -0.47 -7.95
C GLU A 53 9.37 0.96 -7.44
N ARG A 54 9.15 1.92 -8.33
CA ARG A 54 9.06 3.33 -7.94
C ARG A 54 7.89 3.59 -7.01
N PHE A 55 6.74 2.99 -7.28
CA PHE A 55 5.57 3.11 -6.40
C PHE A 55 5.85 2.54 -5.01
N ARG A 56 6.49 1.37 -4.92
CA ARG A 56 6.93 0.79 -3.64
C ARG A 56 7.94 1.67 -2.92
N GLU A 57 8.93 2.24 -3.60
CA GLU A 57 9.88 3.19 -3.00
C GLU A 57 9.19 4.40 -2.35
N GLU A 58 8.23 5.00 -3.06
CA GLU A 58 7.49 6.17 -2.58
C GLU A 58 6.56 5.81 -1.42
N ALA A 59 5.94 4.63 -1.45
CA ALA A 59 5.15 4.12 -0.34
C ALA A 59 6.02 3.84 0.89
N ARG A 60 7.22 3.24 0.71
CA ARG A 60 8.18 3.04 1.80
C ARG A 60 8.59 4.37 2.41
N ALA A 61 8.95 5.36 1.58
CA ALA A 61 9.30 6.69 2.05
C ALA A 61 8.15 7.33 2.85
N ALA A 62 6.91 7.24 2.37
CA ALA A 62 5.74 7.74 3.08
C ALA A 62 5.55 7.13 4.46
N LEU A 63 5.75 5.81 4.61
CA LEU A 63 5.57 5.10 5.88
C LEU A 63 6.73 5.32 6.85
N LEU A 64 7.96 5.49 6.34
CA LEU A 64 9.10 5.90 7.15
C LEU A 64 8.90 7.33 7.69
N ASP A 65 8.40 8.25 6.85
CA ASP A 65 8.05 9.61 7.27
C ASP A 65 6.92 9.63 8.33
N ASP A 66 6.02 8.64 8.30
CA ASP A 66 4.94 8.46 9.30
C ASP A 66 5.42 7.79 10.61
N GLY A 67 6.68 7.31 10.64
CA GLY A 67 7.34 6.80 11.86
C GLY A 67 7.37 5.27 12.01
N HIS A 68 7.11 4.50 10.94
CA HIS A 68 7.16 3.04 10.98
C HIS A 68 8.58 2.48 10.79
N SER A 69 8.83 1.25 11.24
CA SER A 69 10.13 0.62 11.09
C SER A 69 10.40 0.20 9.62
N ALA A 70 11.65 0.26 9.20
CA ALA A 70 12.03 -0.08 7.82
C ALA A 70 11.76 -1.55 7.46
N GLU A 71 11.86 -2.45 8.43
CA GLU A 71 11.63 -3.89 8.23
C GLU A 71 10.15 -4.18 7.95
N GLU A 72 9.24 -3.72 8.82
CA GLU A 72 7.80 -3.94 8.67
C GLU A 72 7.27 -3.29 7.38
N VAL A 73 7.77 -2.11 7.04
CA VAL A 73 7.41 -1.37 5.82
C VAL A 73 7.89 -2.10 4.56
N ALA A 74 9.11 -2.65 4.57
CA ALA A 74 9.64 -3.38 3.43
C ALA A 74 8.82 -4.64 3.12
N ASP A 75 8.45 -5.38 4.16
CA ASP A 75 7.63 -6.58 4.05
C ASP A 75 6.23 -6.26 3.53
N TRP A 76 5.56 -5.25 4.10
CA TRP A 76 4.24 -4.83 3.65
C TRP A 76 4.23 -4.36 2.19
N CYS A 77 5.18 -3.49 1.80
CA CYS A 77 5.25 -2.99 0.43
C CYS A 77 5.54 -4.10 -0.60
N THR A 78 6.25 -5.16 -0.21
CA THR A 78 6.53 -6.29 -1.11
C THR A 78 5.32 -7.21 -1.26
N ARG A 79 4.52 -7.33 -0.20
CA ARG A 79 3.38 -8.23 -0.13
C ARG A 79 2.09 -7.63 -0.69
N ASN A 80 1.88 -6.33 -0.50
CA ASN A 80 0.60 -5.66 -0.73
C ASN A 80 0.61 -4.67 -1.91
N LEU A 81 1.78 -4.23 -2.39
CA LEU A 81 1.92 -3.25 -3.48
C LEU A 81 2.64 -3.83 -4.70
#